data_AF-A0A2N0L5E4-F1
#
_entry.id   AF-A0A2N0L5E4-F1
#
_cell.length_a   1.000
_cell.length_b   1.000
_cell.length_c   1.000
_cell.angle_alpha   90.00
_cell.angle_beta   90.00
_cell.angle_gamma   90.00
#
_symmetry.space_group_name_H-M   'P 1'
#
loop_
_entity.id
_entity.type
_entity.pdbx_description
1 polymer ?
#
loop_
_entity_poly.entity_id
_entity_poly.type
_entity_poly.pdbx_seq_one_letter_code
_entity_poly.pdbx_strand_id
1 'polypeptide(L)'
;MLKEKLPWTQDGLTDDESKALRYLTSLTSTDQALGQAVTDYQWVMDDITSDEKWALQYLSQLHGREPELGALFAESPWVADGVTEIEKRGLQYLTGIHQNDPQTGAAFINLPWLTDGIVSDERWALQYLKGFQDQDLALGNRMLQRQWVTDGITAHEKWSLLNILEVHAANSELGEALASLPWTQDDITEHEQWTLRNLNDIHEVNPTLAGQLASMPFLSESATSLDVDTLNSIDNLRVNHPEILDQLLEQDWYLDGMDDQEAALVMMVGASGSTVLGPDDLRGFLVKHHADSRSVALPLSGEVELIFVQSAPNKLNDDIVDQVEDAIRLLEEFMSIPFPVAEVVLLMATPGELSQDFDVAGLNFGTHIVVDPSLARQGDNNRVLNHEVAHYYWGTQEAPLWFYEGASDFLSSYIRDRLYDDTLADQLQFVDIRELRYCKGMGMNTVQKLIDDLNRQGYSRHSAMPYFFCNYSTGHYLLLNLFADLGSDAVRTAMAGIYQTALSEGRPASEAEIYLAFLRQTTSESSEDYKTTYLTIHGGDLPES
;
A
#
# COMPACT_ATOMS: atom_id res chain seq x y z
N MET A 1 37.25 -40.82 20.29
CA MET A 1 37.28 -39.36 20.15
C MET A 1 35.88 -38.76 19.97
N LEU A 2 35.20 -38.80 18.82
CA LEU A 2 33.84 -38.22 18.68
C LEU A 2 32.83 -38.83 19.67
N LYS A 3 32.79 -40.16 19.80
CA LYS A 3 31.93 -40.87 20.78
C LYS A 3 32.25 -40.56 22.25
N GLU A 4 33.42 -40.02 22.57
CA GLU A 4 33.79 -39.66 23.95
C GLU A 4 33.49 -38.18 24.23
N LYS A 5 33.32 -37.38 23.17
CA LYS A 5 33.08 -35.94 23.23
C LYS A 5 31.59 -35.60 23.23
N LEU A 6 30.78 -36.35 22.48
CA LEU A 6 29.35 -36.08 22.26
C LEU A 6 28.48 -36.80 23.31
N PRO A 7 27.77 -36.09 24.20
CA PRO A 7 27.02 -36.67 25.33
C PRO A 7 25.98 -37.73 24.91
N TRP A 8 25.20 -37.45 23.86
CA TRP A 8 24.16 -38.32 23.29
C TRP A 8 24.69 -39.62 22.66
N THR A 9 26.02 -39.78 22.55
CA THR A 9 26.60 -41.06 22.09
C THR A 9 26.77 -42.09 23.21
N GLN A 10 26.44 -41.74 24.46
CA GLN A 10 26.68 -42.53 25.68
C GLN A 10 25.45 -43.26 26.22
N ASP A 11 24.23 -42.83 25.87
CA ASP A 11 22.96 -43.34 26.39
C ASP A 11 22.15 -44.16 25.37
N GLY A 12 22.68 -44.33 24.16
CA GLY A 12 22.16 -45.22 23.13
C GLY A 12 21.55 -44.44 21.97
N LEU A 13 22.06 -44.67 20.76
CA LEU A 13 21.77 -43.84 19.59
C LEU A 13 20.36 -44.06 19.03
N THR A 14 19.62 -42.98 18.83
CA THR A 14 18.48 -42.88 17.91
C THR A 14 18.95 -43.02 16.44
N ASP A 15 17.99 -43.18 15.51
CA ASP A 15 18.32 -43.25 14.07
C ASP A 15 18.92 -41.94 13.55
N ASP A 16 18.47 -40.80 14.08
CA ASP A 16 18.94 -39.48 13.69
C ASP A 16 20.36 -39.22 14.22
N GLU A 17 20.62 -39.48 15.50
CA GLU A 17 21.96 -39.42 16.10
C GLU A 17 22.96 -40.37 15.43
N SER A 18 22.53 -41.59 15.08
CA SER A 18 23.36 -42.58 14.37
C SER A 18 23.74 -42.12 12.96
N LYS A 19 22.88 -41.36 12.28
CA LYS A 19 23.19 -40.73 10.99
C LYS A 19 24.08 -39.51 11.17
N ALA A 20 23.76 -38.63 12.12
CA ALA A 20 24.58 -37.46 12.44
C ALA A 20 26.02 -37.85 12.79
N LEU A 21 26.22 -38.87 13.64
CA LEU A 21 27.55 -39.38 13.98
C LEU A 21 28.33 -39.86 12.74
N ARG A 22 27.63 -40.49 11.77
CA ARG A 22 28.26 -40.89 10.49
C ARG A 22 28.68 -39.68 9.67
N TYR A 23 27.85 -38.65 9.57
CA TYR A 23 28.19 -37.42 8.83
C TYR A 23 29.33 -36.64 9.50
N LEU A 24 29.33 -36.49 10.82
CA LEU A 24 30.44 -35.88 11.57
C LEU A 24 31.75 -36.67 11.41
N THR A 25 31.68 -38.00 11.43
CA THR A 25 32.86 -38.84 11.18
C THR A 25 33.39 -38.65 9.76
N SER A 26 32.49 -38.59 8.77
CA SER A 26 32.86 -38.32 7.38
C SER A 26 33.51 -36.95 7.22
N LEU A 27 32.91 -35.90 7.80
CA LEU A 27 33.42 -34.55 7.77
C LEU A 27 34.80 -34.47 8.42
N THR A 28 34.96 -34.98 9.64
CA THR A 28 36.24 -35.01 10.38
C THR A 28 37.33 -35.80 9.63
N SER A 29 36.95 -36.84 8.88
CA SER A 29 37.90 -37.61 8.08
C SER A 29 38.34 -36.88 6.80
N THR A 30 37.50 -35.96 6.30
CA THR A 30 37.75 -35.17 5.09
C THR A 30 38.53 -33.90 5.43
N ASP A 31 38.09 -33.19 6.47
CA ASP A 31 38.74 -32.04 7.06
C ASP A 31 38.60 -32.09 8.59
N GLN A 32 39.73 -32.36 9.24
CA GLN A 32 39.78 -32.51 10.69
C GLN A 32 39.47 -31.19 11.42
N ALA A 33 39.89 -30.05 10.87
CA ALA A 33 39.69 -28.75 11.51
C ALA A 33 38.21 -28.36 11.47
N LEU A 34 37.60 -28.49 10.29
CA LEU A 34 36.16 -28.23 10.10
C LEU A 34 35.30 -29.20 10.91
N GLY A 35 35.59 -30.50 10.84
CA GLY A 35 34.85 -31.51 11.61
C GLY A 35 34.94 -31.27 13.12
N GLN A 36 36.08 -30.80 13.63
CA GLN A 36 36.23 -30.43 15.03
C GLN A 36 35.38 -29.20 15.38
N ALA A 37 35.43 -28.14 14.55
CA ALA A 37 34.66 -26.92 14.76
C ALA A 37 33.15 -27.18 14.80
N VAL A 38 32.63 -27.97 13.86
CA VAL A 38 31.20 -28.36 13.83
C VAL A 38 30.82 -29.20 15.05
N THR A 39 31.72 -30.07 15.52
CA THR A 39 31.51 -30.84 16.75
C THR A 39 31.53 -29.95 18.01
N ASP A 40 31.91 -28.67 17.91
CA ASP A 40 31.89 -27.71 19.02
C ASP A 40 30.62 -26.82 19.01
N TYR A 41 29.71 -26.96 18.02
CA TYR A 41 28.42 -26.25 18.04
C TYR A 41 27.53 -26.70 19.19
N GLN A 42 26.73 -25.76 19.72
CA GLN A 42 25.89 -26.04 20.89
C GLN A 42 24.88 -27.14 20.62
N TRP A 43 24.19 -27.07 19.47
CA TRP A 43 23.20 -28.05 19.02
C TRP A 43 23.80 -29.40 18.58
N VAL A 44 25.11 -29.47 18.36
CA VAL A 44 25.79 -30.76 18.13
C VAL A 44 26.14 -31.42 19.46
N MET A 45 26.31 -30.62 20.53
CA MET A 45 26.76 -31.06 21.84
C MET A 45 25.63 -31.45 22.79
N ASP A 46 24.36 -31.18 22.47
CA ASP A 46 23.20 -31.51 23.28
C ASP A 46 22.50 -32.81 22.84
N ASP A 47 21.58 -32.76 21.87
CA ASP A 47 20.80 -33.86 21.29
C ASP A 47 20.53 -33.53 19.81
N ILE A 48 20.38 -34.53 18.95
CA ILE A 48 20.23 -34.32 17.50
C ILE A 48 18.77 -34.45 17.07
N THR A 49 18.21 -33.34 16.62
CA THR A 49 16.92 -33.30 15.92
C THR A 49 17.04 -33.77 14.46
N SER A 50 15.89 -33.99 13.82
CA SER A 50 15.86 -34.37 12.40
C SER A 50 16.43 -33.29 11.48
N ASP A 51 16.29 -32.00 11.84
CA ASP A 51 16.73 -30.87 11.02
C ASP A 51 18.24 -30.65 11.16
N GLU A 52 18.77 -30.76 12.37
CA GLU A 52 20.21 -30.75 12.67
C GLU A 52 20.95 -31.93 12.02
N LYS A 53 20.39 -33.14 12.05
CA LYS A 53 20.91 -34.27 11.28
C LYS A 53 20.98 -33.93 9.79
N TRP A 54 19.95 -33.27 9.25
CA TRP A 54 19.94 -32.88 7.85
C TRP A 54 21.02 -31.83 7.56
N ALA A 55 21.20 -30.83 8.43
CA ALA A 55 22.27 -29.85 8.32
C ALA A 55 23.66 -30.51 8.30
N LEU A 56 23.92 -31.47 9.20
CA LEU A 56 25.16 -32.26 9.21
C LEU A 56 25.35 -33.08 7.94
N GLN A 57 24.28 -33.70 7.43
CA GLN A 57 24.31 -34.39 6.14
C GLN A 57 24.71 -33.43 5.03
N TYR A 58 24.06 -32.26 4.98
CA TYR A 58 24.27 -31.27 3.95
C TYR A 58 25.68 -30.73 3.99
N LEU A 59 26.16 -30.28 5.14
CA LEU A 59 27.53 -29.79 5.32
C LEU A 59 28.57 -30.85 4.95
N SER A 60 28.39 -32.10 5.39
CA SER A 60 29.30 -33.19 5.02
C SER A 60 29.31 -33.46 3.52
N GLN A 61 28.17 -33.33 2.82
CA GLN A 61 28.08 -33.55 1.38
C GLN A 61 28.60 -32.36 0.58
N LEU A 62 28.27 -31.13 1.01
CA LEU A 62 28.70 -29.88 0.40
C LEU A 62 30.22 -29.78 0.47
N HIS A 63 30.79 -29.89 1.67
CA HIS A 63 32.24 -29.84 1.86
C HIS A 63 32.97 -30.96 1.11
N GLY A 64 32.37 -32.15 1.01
CA GLY A 64 32.94 -33.26 0.24
C GLY A 64 33.00 -33.02 -1.28
N ARG A 65 32.10 -32.17 -1.82
CA ARG A 65 32.10 -31.78 -3.24
C ARG A 65 32.91 -30.50 -3.47
N GLU A 66 32.76 -29.56 -2.55
CA GLU A 66 33.26 -28.20 -2.61
C GLU A 66 33.75 -27.76 -1.23
N PRO A 67 35.03 -28.00 -0.93
CA PRO A 67 35.57 -27.78 0.41
C PRO A 67 35.44 -26.33 0.88
N GLU A 68 35.68 -25.36 0.00
CA GLU A 68 35.61 -23.92 0.31
C GLU A 68 34.18 -23.50 0.66
N LEU A 69 33.20 -23.92 -0.14
CA LEU A 69 31.79 -23.59 0.08
C LEU A 69 31.25 -24.25 1.36
N GLY A 70 31.62 -25.50 1.60
CA GLY A 70 31.29 -26.20 2.85
C GLY A 70 31.94 -25.58 4.08
N ALA A 71 33.16 -25.08 3.98
CA ALA A 71 33.83 -24.39 5.09
C ALA A 71 33.15 -23.06 5.41
N LEU A 72 32.90 -22.22 4.39
CA LEU A 72 32.18 -20.96 4.55
C LEU A 72 30.79 -21.17 5.19
N PHE A 73 30.06 -22.19 4.74
CA PHE A 73 28.76 -22.52 5.28
C PHE A 73 28.83 -22.89 6.77
N ALA A 74 29.83 -23.67 7.19
CA ALA A 74 30.01 -23.99 8.60
C ALA A 74 30.40 -22.77 9.44
N GLU A 75 31.09 -21.78 8.86
CA GLU A 75 31.49 -20.56 9.57
C GLU A 75 30.32 -19.59 9.79
N SER A 76 29.18 -19.78 9.12
CA SER A 76 28.00 -18.94 9.29
C SER A 76 27.44 -19.01 10.72
N PRO A 77 27.20 -17.85 11.40
CA PRO A 77 26.75 -17.81 12.79
C PRO A 77 25.48 -18.61 13.08
N TRP A 78 24.49 -18.54 12.18
CA TRP A 78 23.21 -19.25 12.31
C TRP A 78 23.33 -20.77 12.08
N VAL A 79 24.41 -21.24 11.45
CA VAL A 79 24.69 -22.68 11.37
C VAL A 79 25.18 -23.21 12.71
N ALA A 80 25.74 -22.35 13.56
CA ALA A 80 26.27 -22.71 14.88
C ALA A 80 25.24 -22.59 16.02
N ASP A 81 24.16 -21.83 15.85
CA ASP A 81 23.11 -21.64 16.87
C ASP A 81 21.89 -22.59 16.71
N GLY A 82 21.73 -23.20 15.55
CA GLY A 82 20.77 -24.27 15.27
C GLY A 82 20.14 -24.11 13.89
N VAL A 83 19.73 -25.21 13.24
CA VAL A 83 19.11 -25.12 11.90
C VAL A 83 17.62 -25.38 11.98
N THR A 84 16.83 -24.37 11.66
CA THR A 84 15.37 -24.45 11.56
C THR A 84 14.91 -25.12 10.25
N GLU A 85 13.64 -25.53 10.18
CA GLU A 85 13.05 -26.03 8.92
C GLU A 85 13.07 -24.98 7.80
N ILE A 86 13.01 -23.68 8.12
CA ILE A 86 13.08 -22.60 7.12
C ILE A 86 14.47 -22.57 6.51
N GLU A 87 15.51 -22.52 7.34
CA GLU A 87 16.91 -22.51 6.88
C GLU A 87 17.28 -23.78 6.12
N LYS A 88 16.85 -24.95 6.61
CA LYS A 88 17.01 -26.21 5.89
C LYS A 88 16.41 -26.17 4.48
N ARG A 89 15.23 -25.57 4.30
CA ARG A 89 14.61 -25.41 2.97
C ARG A 89 15.37 -24.41 2.12
N GLY A 90 15.77 -23.27 2.68
CA GLY A 90 16.61 -22.29 2.00
C GLY A 90 17.89 -22.95 1.46
N LEU A 91 18.54 -23.77 2.28
CA LEU A 91 19.74 -24.50 1.89
C LEU A 91 19.51 -25.49 0.75
N GLN A 92 18.38 -26.19 0.74
CA GLN A 92 18.03 -27.07 -0.38
C GLN A 92 17.94 -26.30 -1.70
N TYR A 93 17.40 -25.08 -1.67
CA TYR A 93 17.31 -24.24 -2.84
C TYR A 93 18.67 -23.67 -3.27
N LEU A 94 19.49 -23.19 -2.32
CA LEU A 94 20.87 -22.77 -2.58
C LEU A 94 21.70 -23.88 -3.21
N THR A 95 21.56 -25.12 -2.71
CA THR A 95 22.20 -26.30 -3.29
C THR A 95 21.82 -26.47 -4.75
N GLY A 96 20.53 -26.30 -5.06
CA GLY A 96 20.01 -26.43 -6.41
C GLY A 96 20.54 -25.34 -7.33
N ILE A 97 20.57 -24.10 -6.86
CA ILE A 97 21.13 -22.97 -7.62
C ILE A 97 22.61 -23.21 -7.91
N HIS A 98 23.38 -23.63 -6.89
CA HIS A 98 24.78 -23.97 -7.06
C HIS A 98 25.00 -25.10 -8.07
N GLN A 99 24.16 -26.14 -8.04
CA GLN A 99 24.25 -27.24 -9.01
C GLN A 99 23.99 -26.81 -10.45
N ASN A 100 23.13 -25.80 -10.65
CA ASN A 100 22.85 -25.23 -11.96
C ASN A 100 23.99 -24.30 -12.43
N ASP A 101 24.49 -23.45 -11.54
CA ASP A 101 25.62 -22.55 -11.80
C ASP A 101 26.50 -22.39 -10.53
N PRO A 102 27.66 -23.07 -10.48
CA PRO A 102 28.56 -23.02 -9.34
C PRO A 102 29.08 -21.62 -9.01
N GLN A 103 29.29 -20.77 -10.02
CA GLN A 103 29.79 -19.40 -9.79
C GLN A 103 28.73 -18.57 -9.07
N THR A 104 27.49 -18.68 -9.53
CA THR A 104 26.34 -18.01 -8.95
C THR A 104 26.03 -18.54 -7.55
N GLY A 105 26.02 -19.87 -7.36
CA GLY A 105 25.84 -20.47 -6.04
C GLY A 105 26.93 -20.09 -5.03
N ALA A 106 28.16 -19.84 -5.47
CA ALA A 106 29.22 -19.32 -4.61
C ALA A 106 29.01 -17.84 -4.25
N ALA A 107 28.44 -17.04 -5.14
CA ALA A 107 28.10 -15.64 -4.87
C ALA A 107 27.04 -15.52 -3.76
N PHE A 108 26.09 -16.45 -3.71
CA PHE A 108 25.02 -16.49 -2.71
C PHE A 108 25.52 -16.45 -1.28
N ILE A 109 26.60 -17.18 -0.94
CA ILE A 109 27.12 -17.23 0.43
C ILE A 109 27.56 -15.85 0.95
N ASN A 110 27.84 -14.92 0.05
CA ASN A 110 28.24 -13.56 0.41
C ASN A 110 27.05 -12.59 0.49
N LEU A 111 25.81 -13.07 0.30
CA LEU A 111 24.63 -12.23 0.47
C LEU A 111 24.48 -11.86 1.96
N PRO A 112 24.27 -10.57 2.27
CA PRO A 112 24.16 -10.09 3.66
C PRO A 112 23.11 -10.85 4.47
N TRP A 113 21.97 -11.14 3.86
CA TRP A 113 20.86 -11.85 4.49
C TRP A 113 21.04 -13.38 4.61
N LEU A 114 22.19 -13.93 4.17
CA LEU A 114 22.60 -15.28 4.57
C LEU A 114 23.52 -15.27 5.79
N THR A 115 23.81 -14.11 6.40
CA THR A 115 24.73 -14.01 7.53
C THR A 115 24.04 -14.01 8.90
N ASP A 116 22.78 -13.60 8.96
CA ASP A 116 21.95 -13.48 10.17
C ASP A 116 20.83 -14.54 10.29
N GLY A 117 20.85 -15.56 9.41
CA GLY A 117 19.86 -16.64 9.35
C GLY A 117 18.96 -16.50 8.13
N ILE A 118 18.14 -17.52 7.83
CA ILE A 118 17.18 -17.44 6.72
C ILE A 118 15.76 -17.31 7.28
N VAL A 119 15.09 -16.20 6.97
CA VAL A 119 13.68 -15.99 7.32
C VAL A 119 12.73 -16.52 6.24
N SER A 120 11.42 -16.45 6.52
CA SER A 120 10.39 -17.01 5.64
C SER A 120 10.43 -16.42 4.23
N ASP A 121 10.58 -15.09 4.11
CA ASP A 121 10.52 -14.42 2.80
C ASP A 121 11.76 -14.73 1.95
N GLU A 122 12.96 -14.68 2.51
CA GLU A 122 14.21 -15.12 1.89
C GLU A 122 14.15 -16.57 1.42
N ARG A 123 13.57 -17.47 2.24
CA ARG A 123 13.40 -18.88 1.85
C ARG A 123 12.51 -19.04 0.63
N TRP A 124 11.45 -18.24 0.49
CA TRP A 124 10.61 -18.25 -0.71
C TRP A 124 11.31 -17.60 -1.90
N ALA A 125 12.02 -16.49 -1.72
CA ALA A 125 12.83 -15.90 -2.77
C ALA A 125 13.87 -16.90 -3.31
N LEU A 126 14.56 -17.64 -2.44
CA LEU A 126 15.48 -18.72 -2.84
C LEU A 126 14.79 -19.79 -3.69
N GLN A 127 13.55 -20.16 -3.36
CA GLN A 127 12.77 -21.09 -4.16
C GLN A 127 12.51 -20.54 -5.57
N TYR A 128 12.11 -19.27 -5.68
CA TYR A 128 11.78 -18.64 -6.96
C TYR A 128 13.03 -18.37 -7.80
N LEU A 129 14.12 -17.93 -7.19
CA LEU A 129 15.42 -17.78 -7.83
C LEU A 129 15.93 -19.11 -8.39
N LYS A 130 15.79 -20.20 -7.63
CA LYS A 130 16.05 -21.55 -8.16
C LYS A 130 15.12 -21.88 -9.34
N GLY A 131 13.84 -21.50 -9.24
CA GLY A 131 12.87 -21.66 -10.33
C GLY A 131 13.33 -20.99 -11.62
N PHE A 132 13.80 -19.73 -11.55
CA PHE A 132 14.40 -19.05 -12.69
C PHE A 132 15.60 -19.81 -13.23
N GLN A 133 16.54 -20.21 -12.36
CA GLN A 133 17.73 -20.97 -12.75
C GLN A 133 17.41 -22.29 -13.47
N ASP A 134 16.33 -22.96 -13.08
CA ASP A 134 15.87 -24.21 -13.71
C ASP A 134 15.25 -23.97 -15.10
N GLN A 135 14.60 -22.82 -15.31
CA GLN A 135 13.85 -22.50 -16.53
C GLN A 135 14.68 -21.72 -17.55
N ASP A 136 15.34 -20.65 -17.09
CA ASP A 136 16.21 -19.77 -17.86
C ASP A 136 17.37 -19.28 -16.99
N LEU A 137 18.53 -19.91 -17.18
CA LEU A 137 19.76 -19.58 -16.46
C LEU A 137 20.18 -18.12 -16.63
N ALA A 138 19.95 -17.53 -17.81
CA ALA A 138 20.37 -16.16 -18.09
C ALA A 138 19.49 -15.15 -17.35
N LEU A 139 18.17 -15.37 -17.34
CA LEU A 139 17.24 -14.56 -16.54
C LEU A 139 17.51 -14.75 -15.05
N GLY A 140 17.67 -16.00 -14.61
CA GLY A 140 18.03 -16.30 -13.22
C GLY A 140 19.26 -15.55 -12.77
N ASN A 141 20.32 -15.52 -13.58
CA ASN A 141 21.54 -14.79 -13.23
C ASN A 141 21.35 -13.26 -13.20
N ARG A 142 20.44 -12.70 -14.02
CA ARG A 142 20.09 -11.27 -13.96
C ARG A 142 19.30 -10.93 -12.70
N MET A 143 18.29 -11.74 -12.35
CA MET A 143 17.49 -11.53 -11.15
C MET A 143 18.34 -11.56 -9.88
N LEU A 144 19.39 -12.38 -9.86
CA LEU A 144 20.31 -12.47 -8.73
C LEU A 144 21.26 -11.28 -8.56
N GLN A 145 21.44 -10.50 -9.61
CA GLN A 145 22.29 -9.31 -9.60
C GLN A 145 21.48 -8.05 -9.30
N ARG A 146 20.17 -8.19 -9.06
CA ARG A 146 19.29 -7.09 -8.65
C ARG A 146 19.73 -6.57 -7.29
N GLN A 147 19.77 -5.25 -7.12
CA GLN A 147 20.20 -4.65 -5.86
C GLN A 147 19.33 -5.13 -4.70
N TRP A 148 18.02 -5.12 -4.87
CA TRP A 148 17.01 -5.59 -3.92
C TRP A 148 17.01 -7.10 -3.65
N VAL A 149 17.74 -7.91 -4.44
CA VAL A 149 18.00 -9.32 -4.09
C VAL A 149 19.26 -9.43 -3.23
N THR A 150 20.13 -8.42 -3.28
CA THR A 150 21.46 -8.47 -2.67
C THR A 150 21.58 -7.68 -1.36
N ASP A 151 20.61 -6.85 -0.99
CA ASP A 151 20.60 -6.07 0.25
C ASP A 151 19.61 -6.60 1.31
N GLY A 152 18.65 -7.43 0.91
CA GLY A 152 17.66 -8.09 1.76
C GLY A 152 16.66 -8.87 0.91
N ILE A 153 15.65 -9.48 1.53
CA ILE A 153 14.41 -9.83 0.81
C ILE A 153 13.21 -9.32 1.61
N THR A 154 12.44 -8.42 1.01
CA THR A 154 11.16 -7.97 1.55
C THR A 154 10.00 -8.85 1.08
N ALA A 155 8.82 -8.66 1.69
CA ALA A 155 7.61 -9.34 1.25
C ALA A 155 7.23 -8.96 -0.19
N HIS A 156 7.44 -7.71 -0.60
CA HIS A 156 7.11 -7.22 -1.93
C HIS A 156 8.00 -7.87 -3.00
N GLU A 157 9.31 -7.84 -2.80
CA GLU A 157 10.31 -8.48 -3.67
C GLU A 157 10.08 -9.97 -3.85
N LYS A 158 9.77 -10.70 -2.77
CA LYS A 158 9.42 -12.12 -2.83
C LYS A 158 8.23 -12.35 -3.77
N TRP A 159 7.17 -11.57 -3.64
CA TRP A 159 5.98 -11.71 -4.49
C TRP A 159 6.26 -11.28 -5.93
N SER A 160 7.09 -10.27 -6.15
CA SER A 160 7.54 -9.87 -7.49
C SER A 160 8.34 -10.98 -8.19
N LEU A 161 9.24 -11.66 -7.47
CA LEU A 161 9.95 -12.85 -7.98
C LEU A 161 8.98 -13.95 -8.40
N LEU A 162 7.94 -14.22 -7.60
CA LEU A 162 6.93 -15.22 -7.94
C LEU A 162 6.19 -14.85 -9.23
N ASN A 163 5.63 -13.65 -9.30
CA ASN A 163 4.79 -13.25 -10.43
C ASN A 163 5.58 -13.22 -11.75
N ILE A 164 6.81 -12.71 -11.73
CA ILE A 164 7.69 -12.75 -12.91
C ILE A 164 8.01 -14.20 -13.30
N LEU A 165 8.29 -15.08 -12.33
CA LEU A 165 8.58 -16.50 -12.59
C LEU A 165 7.39 -17.23 -13.19
N GLU A 166 6.18 -17.01 -12.67
CA GLU A 166 4.96 -17.64 -13.16
C GLU A 166 4.62 -17.20 -14.57
N VAL A 167 4.69 -15.89 -14.85
CA VAL A 167 4.51 -15.37 -16.20
C VAL A 167 5.58 -15.91 -17.13
N HIS A 168 6.86 -15.92 -16.73
CA HIS A 168 7.95 -16.45 -17.55
C HIS A 168 7.78 -17.94 -17.88
N ALA A 169 7.33 -18.74 -16.91
CA ALA A 169 7.11 -20.17 -17.09
C ALA A 169 6.05 -20.47 -18.16
N ALA A 170 5.05 -19.59 -18.28
CA ALA A 170 3.96 -19.74 -19.23
C ALA A 170 4.21 -19.01 -20.57
N ASN A 171 4.89 -17.86 -20.52
CA ASN A 171 5.29 -17.05 -21.66
C ASN A 171 6.65 -16.38 -21.39
N SER A 172 7.72 -17.01 -21.87
CA SER A 172 9.09 -16.56 -21.60
C SER A 172 9.37 -15.15 -22.12
N GLU A 173 8.78 -14.77 -23.27
CA GLU A 173 8.96 -13.43 -23.85
C GLU A 173 8.35 -12.33 -22.97
N LEU A 174 7.14 -12.56 -22.46
CA LEU A 174 6.50 -11.62 -21.54
C LEU A 174 7.22 -11.57 -20.20
N GLY A 175 7.57 -12.72 -19.61
CA GLY A 175 8.31 -12.73 -18.34
C GLY A 175 9.67 -12.03 -18.44
N GLU A 176 10.34 -12.14 -19.60
CA GLU A 176 11.57 -11.40 -19.89
C GLU A 176 11.34 -9.89 -20.03
N ALA A 177 10.25 -9.49 -20.68
CA ALA A 177 9.87 -8.08 -20.79
C ALA A 177 9.59 -7.48 -19.40
N LEU A 178 8.81 -8.18 -18.56
CA LEU A 178 8.51 -7.73 -17.19
C LEU A 178 9.79 -7.59 -16.36
N ALA A 179 10.69 -8.58 -16.39
CA ALA A 179 11.97 -8.52 -15.68
C ALA A 179 12.94 -7.44 -16.20
N SER A 180 12.63 -6.83 -17.35
CA SER A 180 13.42 -5.79 -18.01
C SER A 180 12.81 -4.39 -17.87
N LEU A 181 11.64 -4.26 -17.21
CA LEU A 181 11.03 -2.96 -16.97
C LEU A 181 11.92 -2.12 -16.04
N PRO A 182 12.09 -0.80 -16.25
CA PRO A 182 12.99 0.05 -15.48
C PRO A 182 12.78 -0.03 -13.97
N TRP A 183 11.52 -0.02 -13.53
CA TRP A 183 11.08 -0.08 -12.13
C TRP A 183 11.15 -1.48 -11.51
N THR A 184 11.60 -2.50 -12.26
CA THR A 184 11.95 -3.82 -11.68
C THR A 184 13.45 -3.97 -11.43
N GLN A 185 14.25 -2.97 -11.82
CA GLN A 185 15.70 -3.02 -11.74
C GLN A 185 16.23 -2.46 -10.40
N ASP A 186 15.51 -1.52 -9.81
CA ASP A 186 15.70 -0.93 -8.48
C ASP A 186 14.77 -1.58 -7.46
N ASP A 187 14.70 -1.00 -6.26
CA ASP A 187 13.94 -1.55 -5.12
C ASP A 187 12.46 -1.72 -5.43
N ILE A 188 11.83 -2.76 -4.88
CA ILE A 188 10.44 -3.11 -5.19
C ILE A 188 9.49 -2.51 -4.15
N THR A 189 8.72 -1.55 -4.59
CA THR A 189 7.61 -0.94 -3.86
C THR A 189 6.38 -1.85 -3.81
N GLU A 190 5.42 -1.49 -2.95
CA GLU A 190 4.12 -2.15 -2.90
C GLU A 190 3.38 -2.07 -4.24
N HIS A 191 3.38 -0.92 -4.91
CA HIS A 191 2.68 -0.72 -6.18
C HIS A 191 3.26 -1.58 -7.30
N GLU A 192 4.58 -1.65 -7.44
CA GLU A 192 5.24 -2.51 -8.45
C GLU A 192 4.91 -3.99 -8.23
N GLN A 193 4.87 -4.44 -6.98
CA GLN A 193 4.47 -5.80 -6.64
C GLN A 193 3.00 -6.08 -6.98
N TRP A 194 2.09 -5.13 -6.75
CA TRP A 194 0.68 -5.29 -7.13
C TRP A 194 0.49 -5.21 -8.65
N THR A 195 1.23 -4.37 -9.35
CA THR A 195 1.24 -4.29 -10.81
C THR A 195 1.67 -5.61 -11.43
N LEU A 196 2.77 -6.21 -10.96
CA LEU A 196 3.23 -7.53 -11.43
C LEU A 196 2.20 -8.63 -11.15
N ARG A 197 1.56 -8.59 -9.98
CA ARG A 197 0.48 -9.53 -9.64
C ARG A 197 -0.72 -9.38 -10.56
N ASN A 198 -1.19 -8.15 -10.79
CA ASN A 198 -2.36 -7.90 -11.64
C ASN A 198 -2.07 -8.31 -13.09
N LEU A 199 -0.85 -8.06 -13.59
CA LEU A 199 -0.43 -8.55 -14.91
C LEU A 199 -0.40 -10.07 -14.98
N ASN A 200 0.05 -10.75 -13.92
CA ASN A 200 0.01 -12.22 -13.83
C ASN A 200 -1.44 -12.73 -13.84
N ASP A 201 -2.33 -12.16 -13.02
CA ASP A 201 -3.75 -12.53 -12.94
C ASP A 201 -4.45 -12.34 -14.30
N ILE A 202 -4.20 -11.22 -15.00
CA ILE A 202 -4.70 -10.99 -16.37
C ILE A 202 -4.07 -12.00 -17.34
N HIS A 203 -2.77 -12.29 -17.22
CA HIS A 203 -2.05 -13.22 -18.08
C HIS A 203 -2.61 -14.64 -17.97
N GLU A 204 -2.96 -15.13 -16.77
CA GLU A 204 -3.54 -16.45 -16.57
C GLU A 204 -4.83 -16.67 -17.39
N VAL A 205 -5.59 -15.60 -17.62
CA VAL A 205 -6.87 -15.65 -18.36
C VAL A 205 -6.72 -15.21 -19.82
N ASN A 206 -5.93 -14.17 -20.08
CA ASN A 206 -5.73 -13.57 -21.39
C ASN A 206 -4.27 -13.12 -21.58
N PRO A 207 -3.37 -14.05 -21.98
CA PRO A 207 -1.95 -13.75 -22.17
C PRO A 207 -1.67 -12.63 -23.17
N THR A 208 -2.50 -12.51 -24.21
CA THR A 208 -2.37 -11.46 -25.23
C THR A 208 -2.63 -10.08 -24.63
N LEU A 209 -3.69 -9.94 -23.83
CA LEU A 209 -4.01 -8.68 -23.18
C LEU A 209 -2.93 -8.26 -22.17
N ALA A 210 -2.46 -9.19 -21.33
CA ALA A 210 -1.38 -8.90 -20.39
C ALA A 210 -0.10 -8.44 -21.11
N GLY A 211 0.27 -9.09 -22.22
CA GLY A 211 1.41 -8.68 -23.03
C GLY A 211 1.24 -7.31 -23.68
N GLN A 212 0.02 -6.97 -24.11
CA GLN A 212 -0.28 -5.63 -24.61
C GLN A 212 -0.13 -4.58 -23.51
N LEU A 213 -0.77 -4.77 -22.35
CA LEU A 213 -0.73 -3.83 -21.23
C LEU A 213 0.69 -3.60 -20.71
N ALA A 214 1.48 -4.67 -20.53
CA ALA A 214 2.87 -4.59 -20.09
C ALA A 214 3.79 -3.81 -21.06
N SER A 215 3.34 -3.56 -22.29
CA SER A 215 4.08 -2.79 -23.30
C SER A 215 3.55 -1.36 -23.49
N MET A 216 2.47 -0.97 -22.81
CA MET A 216 1.88 0.34 -22.95
C MET A 216 2.68 1.43 -22.22
N PRO A 217 2.69 2.67 -22.72
CA PRO A 217 3.43 3.78 -22.14
C PRO A 217 3.22 3.98 -20.64
N PHE A 218 1.98 3.91 -20.14
CA PHE A 218 1.65 4.16 -18.72
C PHE A 218 2.44 3.26 -17.74
N LEU A 219 2.76 2.02 -18.14
CA LEU A 219 3.51 1.06 -17.33
C LEU A 219 5.02 1.03 -17.64
N SER A 220 5.49 1.79 -18.61
CA SER A 220 6.83 1.59 -19.19
C SER A 220 7.95 2.26 -18.39
N GLU A 221 7.66 3.35 -17.68
CA GLU A 221 8.66 4.14 -16.94
C GLU A 221 8.58 3.93 -15.42
N SER A 222 7.38 3.80 -14.86
CA SER A 222 7.12 3.59 -13.44
C SER A 222 5.92 2.66 -13.22
N ALA A 223 5.73 2.20 -11.98
CA ALA A 223 4.47 1.61 -11.54
C ALA A 223 3.97 2.32 -10.27
N THR A 224 2.82 2.97 -10.39
CA THR A 224 2.18 3.86 -9.43
C THR A 224 0.88 3.25 -8.89
N SER A 225 0.22 3.94 -7.95
CA SER A 225 -1.14 3.59 -7.55
C SER A 225 -2.12 3.61 -8.71
N LEU A 226 -2.00 4.59 -9.62
CA LEU A 226 -2.86 4.71 -10.79
C LEU A 226 -2.75 3.46 -11.69
N ASP A 227 -1.55 2.90 -11.85
CA ASP A 227 -1.33 1.72 -12.68
C ASP A 227 -1.99 0.47 -12.09
N VAL A 228 -1.85 0.29 -10.79
CA VAL A 228 -2.50 -0.80 -10.05
C VAL A 228 -4.01 -0.70 -10.20
N ASP A 229 -4.58 0.48 -9.99
CA ASP A 229 -6.02 0.71 -10.09
C ASP A 229 -6.54 0.58 -11.52
N THR A 230 -5.76 0.99 -12.52
CA THR A 230 -6.08 0.80 -13.93
C THR A 230 -6.15 -0.68 -14.30
N LEU A 231 -5.17 -1.48 -13.87
CA LEU A 231 -5.18 -2.93 -14.12
C LEU A 231 -6.34 -3.63 -13.40
N ASN A 232 -6.62 -3.25 -12.15
CA ASN A 232 -7.78 -3.73 -11.40
C ASN A 232 -9.10 -3.38 -12.12
N SER A 233 -9.21 -2.15 -12.65
CA SER A 233 -10.36 -1.69 -13.42
C SER A 233 -10.54 -2.48 -14.71
N ILE A 234 -9.45 -2.80 -15.42
CA ILE A 234 -9.49 -3.67 -16.60
C ILE A 234 -9.97 -5.08 -16.24
N ASP A 235 -9.50 -5.64 -15.13
CA ASP A 235 -9.96 -6.95 -14.67
C ASP A 235 -11.45 -6.92 -14.27
N ASN A 236 -11.90 -5.86 -13.60
CA ASN A 236 -13.31 -5.66 -13.29
C ASN A 236 -14.17 -5.57 -14.56
N LEU A 237 -13.74 -4.82 -15.57
CA LEU A 237 -14.43 -4.76 -16.86
C LEU A 237 -14.46 -6.15 -17.53
N ARG A 238 -13.35 -6.89 -17.52
CA ARG A 238 -13.28 -8.25 -18.06
C ARG A 238 -14.28 -9.19 -17.41
N VAL A 239 -14.42 -9.14 -16.09
CA VAL A 239 -15.27 -10.06 -15.32
C VAL A 239 -16.74 -9.64 -15.35
N ASN A 240 -17.02 -8.36 -15.16
CA ASN A 240 -18.37 -7.86 -14.86
C ASN A 240 -19.00 -7.05 -16.01
N HIS A 241 -18.20 -6.47 -16.92
CA HIS A 241 -18.67 -5.61 -18.01
C HIS A 241 -17.92 -5.89 -19.34
N PRO A 242 -17.90 -7.15 -19.82
CA PRO A 242 -17.07 -7.55 -20.96
C PRO A 242 -17.37 -6.76 -22.23
N GLU A 243 -18.61 -6.32 -22.45
CA GLU A 243 -18.97 -5.46 -23.58
C GLU A 243 -18.35 -4.06 -23.52
N ILE A 244 -18.07 -3.54 -22.33
CA ILE A 244 -17.37 -2.26 -22.16
C ILE A 244 -15.86 -2.47 -22.35
N LEU A 245 -15.32 -3.61 -21.90
CA LEU A 245 -13.94 -3.98 -22.23
C LEU A 245 -13.76 -4.11 -23.75
N ASP A 246 -14.64 -4.83 -24.45
CA ASP A 246 -14.58 -4.95 -25.91
C ASP A 246 -14.59 -3.57 -26.58
N GLN A 247 -15.44 -2.65 -26.11
CA GLN A 247 -15.48 -1.28 -26.59
C GLN A 247 -14.17 -0.52 -26.33
N LEU A 248 -13.57 -0.67 -25.15
CA LEU A 248 -12.27 -0.08 -24.80
C LEU A 248 -11.17 -0.58 -25.75
N LEU A 249 -11.09 -1.89 -25.96
CA LEU A 249 -10.07 -2.52 -26.80
C LEU A 249 -10.18 -2.16 -28.29
N GLU A 250 -11.32 -1.61 -28.72
CA GLU A 250 -11.56 -1.12 -30.08
C GLU A 250 -11.17 0.36 -30.29
N GLN A 251 -10.84 1.10 -29.23
CA GLN A 251 -10.52 2.53 -29.37
C GLN A 251 -9.16 2.76 -30.03
N ASP A 252 -9.09 3.73 -30.94
CA ASP A 252 -7.85 4.07 -31.66
C ASP A 252 -6.72 4.47 -30.69
N TRP A 253 -7.05 5.22 -29.63
CA TRP A 253 -6.12 5.65 -28.57
C TRP A 253 -5.67 4.50 -27.64
N TYR A 254 -6.48 3.46 -27.50
CA TYR A 254 -6.04 2.27 -26.77
C TYR A 254 -5.02 1.48 -27.62
N LEU A 255 -5.25 1.41 -28.93
CA LEU A 255 -4.44 0.64 -29.87
C LEU A 255 -3.11 1.32 -30.24
N ASP A 256 -3.00 2.65 -30.14
CA ASP A 256 -1.73 3.36 -30.35
C ASP A 256 -0.85 3.42 -29.09
N GLY A 257 -1.42 3.14 -27.92
CA GLY A 257 -0.74 2.83 -26.67
C GLY A 257 -1.12 3.81 -25.56
N MET A 258 -1.77 3.29 -24.52
CA MET A 258 -2.31 4.08 -23.41
C MET A 258 -1.22 4.79 -22.59
N ASP A 259 -1.35 6.10 -22.43
CA ASP A 259 -0.57 6.93 -21.50
C ASP A 259 -1.25 7.07 -20.11
N ASP A 260 -0.63 7.80 -19.18
CA ASP A 260 -1.16 7.96 -17.81
C ASP A 260 -2.52 8.67 -17.78
N GLN A 261 -2.75 9.60 -18.71
CA GLN A 261 -4.00 10.35 -18.79
C GLN A 261 -5.15 9.45 -19.25
N GLU A 262 -4.88 8.56 -20.20
CA GLU A 262 -5.83 7.57 -20.69
C GLU A 262 -5.99 6.40 -19.71
N ALA A 263 -4.92 6.01 -19.00
CA ALA A 263 -4.97 5.06 -17.89
C ALA A 263 -5.92 5.55 -16.79
N ALA A 264 -5.83 6.84 -16.43
CA ALA A 264 -6.76 7.47 -15.50
C ALA A 264 -8.22 7.40 -15.98
N LEU A 265 -8.50 7.58 -17.28
CA LEU A 265 -9.83 7.37 -17.83
C LEU A 265 -10.29 5.90 -17.67
N VAL A 266 -9.44 4.93 -18.01
CA VAL A 266 -9.77 3.50 -17.90
C VAL A 266 -9.99 3.09 -16.45
N MET A 267 -9.16 3.59 -15.53
CA MET A 267 -9.34 3.43 -14.09
C MET A 267 -10.73 3.90 -13.67
N MET A 268 -11.16 5.11 -14.06
CA MET A 268 -12.48 5.64 -13.68
C MET A 268 -13.63 4.83 -14.28
N VAL A 269 -13.56 4.51 -15.59
CA VAL A 269 -14.60 3.75 -16.28
C VAL A 269 -14.74 2.34 -15.70
N GLY A 270 -13.64 1.68 -15.36
CA GLY A 270 -13.66 0.33 -14.81
C GLY A 270 -13.75 0.26 -13.28
N ALA A 271 -13.90 1.39 -12.58
CA ALA A 271 -13.91 1.43 -11.13
C ALA A 271 -15.01 0.52 -10.55
N SER A 272 -14.65 -0.28 -9.55
CA SER A 272 -15.58 -1.20 -8.89
C SER A 272 -16.21 -0.57 -7.63
N GLY A 273 -17.37 -1.09 -7.21
CA GLY A 273 -17.92 -0.80 -5.88
C GLY A 273 -18.68 0.52 -5.71
N SER A 274 -18.71 1.40 -6.72
CA SER A 274 -19.56 2.59 -6.69
C SER A 274 -21.03 2.24 -6.93
N THR A 275 -21.92 2.72 -6.06
CA THR A 275 -23.37 2.65 -6.26
C THR A 275 -23.95 3.90 -6.92
N VAL A 276 -23.12 4.91 -7.20
CA VAL A 276 -23.54 6.22 -7.71
C VAL A 276 -23.28 6.33 -9.22
N LEU A 277 -22.05 6.05 -9.63
CA LEU A 277 -21.63 5.98 -11.03
C LEU A 277 -20.94 4.66 -11.31
N GLY A 278 -21.38 3.94 -12.33
CA GLY A 278 -20.76 2.69 -12.77
C GLY A 278 -20.17 2.77 -14.18
N PRO A 279 -19.56 1.67 -14.66
CA PRO A 279 -18.98 1.60 -16.00
C PRO A 279 -19.95 2.00 -17.12
N ASP A 280 -21.22 1.61 -17.01
CA ASP A 280 -22.26 1.98 -17.99
C ASP A 280 -22.51 3.49 -18.08
N ASP A 281 -22.37 4.20 -16.96
CA ASP A 281 -22.55 5.65 -16.89
C ASP A 281 -21.40 6.40 -17.57
N LEU A 282 -20.20 5.82 -17.52
CA LEU A 282 -18.94 6.44 -17.95
C LEU A 282 -18.47 6.01 -19.35
N ARG A 283 -18.99 4.91 -19.91
CA ARG A 283 -18.56 4.38 -21.22
C ARG A 283 -18.61 5.37 -22.39
N GLY A 284 -19.41 6.44 -22.28
CA GLY A 284 -19.44 7.52 -23.27
C GLY A 284 -18.09 8.24 -23.41
N PHE A 285 -17.32 8.33 -22.33
CA PHE A 285 -16.00 8.94 -22.32
C PHE A 285 -14.95 8.12 -23.08
N LEU A 286 -15.12 6.79 -23.19
CA LEU A 286 -14.23 5.96 -24.03
C LEU A 286 -14.22 6.42 -25.49
N VAL A 287 -15.36 6.89 -25.99
CA VAL A 287 -15.52 7.34 -27.38
C VAL A 287 -15.15 8.81 -27.56
N LYS A 288 -15.42 9.62 -26.53
CA LYS A 288 -15.23 11.07 -26.60
C LYS A 288 -14.77 11.60 -25.25
N HIS A 289 -13.49 11.89 -25.17
CA HIS A 289 -12.87 12.56 -24.05
C HIS A 289 -11.76 13.50 -24.54
N HIS A 290 -11.27 14.28 -23.59
CA HIS A 290 -10.04 15.03 -23.63
C HIS A 290 -9.47 14.95 -22.22
N ALA A 291 -8.27 14.41 -22.13
CA ALA A 291 -7.50 14.37 -20.90
C ALA A 291 -6.33 15.36 -21.02
N ASP A 292 -5.95 15.92 -19.88
CA ASP A 292 -4.81 16.81 -19.73
C ASP A 292 -4.31 16.68 -18.28
N SER A 293 -3.09 17.12 -18.01
CA SER A 293 -2.50 17.04 -16.67
C SER A 293 -1.66 18.24 -16.31
N ARG A 294 -1.48 18.46 -15.01
CA ARG A 294 -0.60 19.49 -14.44
C ARG A 294 0.22 18.92 -13.31
N SER A 295 1.50 19.25 -13.29
CA SER A 295 2.42 18.89 -12.22
C SER A 295 2.38 19.96 -11.13
N VAL A 296 2.08 19.53 -9.89
CA VAL A 296 1.95 20.35 -8.69
C VAL A 296 3.13 20.07 -7.78
N ALA A 297 4.12 20.97 -7.78
CA ALA A 297 5.29 20.85 -6.92
C ALA A 297 4.95 21.14 -5.44
N LEU A 298 5.13 20.15 -4.57
CA LEU A 298 4.86 20.21 -3.14
C LEU A 298 6.16 20.09 -2.31
N PRO A 299 6.29 20.81 -1.18
CA PRO A 299 7.47 20.76 -0.32
C PRO A 299 7.82 19.38 0.25
N LEU A 300 6.82 18.54 0.56
CA LEU A 300 7.05 17.25 1.24
C LEU A 300 6.89 16.05 0.30
N SER A 301 5.84 16.00 -0.52
CA SER A 301 5.63 14.90 -1.49
C SER A 301 6.45 15.01 -2.77
N GLY A 302 7.04 16.17 -3.07
CA GLY A 302 7.64 16.41 -4.38
C GLY A 302 6.57 16.73 -5.42
N GLU A 303 6.67 16.16 -6.62
CA GLU A 303 5.69 16.42 -7.67
C GLU A 303 4.45 15.53 -7.50
N VAL A 304 3.27 16.15 -7.47
CA VAL A 304 1.97 15.46 -7.57
C VAL A 304 1.36 15.78 -8.93
N GLU A 305 0.93 14.76 -9.66
CA GLU A 305 0.26 14.95 -10.95
C GLU A 305 -1.26 15.12 -10.76
N LEU A 306 -1.79 16.20 -11.32
CA LEU A 306 -3.22 16.49 -11.37
C LEU A 306 -3.74 16.17 -12.77
N ILE A 307 -4.37 15.01 -12.93
CA ILE A 307 -4.96 14.55 -14.19
C ILE A 307 -6.44 14.93 -14.21
N PHE A 308 -6.92 15.51 -15.31
CA PHE A 308 -8.34 15.83 -15.45
C PHE A 308 -8.89 15.45 -16.82
N VAL A 309 -10.04 14.80 -16.79
CA VAL A 309 -10.74 14.27 -17.97
C VAL A 309 -12.08 14.98 -18.14
N GLN A 310 -12.38 15.38 -19.37
CA GLN A 310 -13.62 16.04 -19.76
C GLN A 310 -14.05 15.60 -21.17
N SER A 311 -15.30 15.80 -21.58
CA SER A 311 -15.73 15.33 -22.91
C SER A 311 -15.11 16.13 -24.08
N ALA A 312 -14.70 17.37 -23.82
CA ALA A 312 -14.07 18.27 -24.77
C ALA A 312 -13.31 19.37 -24.03
N PRO A 313 -12.26 19.98 -24.63
CA PRO A 313 -11.53 21.08 -24.02
C PRO A 313 -12.44 22.25 -23.64
N ASN A 314 -12.43 22.63 -22.36
CA ASN A 314 -13.17 23.79 -21.86
C ASN A 314 -12.31 24.62 -20.90
N LYS A 315 -11.88 25.79 -21.34
CA LYS A 315 -11.06 26.71 -20.52
C LYS A 315 -11.74 27.20 -19.25
N LEU A 316 -13.07 27.17 -19.17
CA LEU A 316 -13.77 27.53 -17.93
C LEU A 316 -13.57 26.48 -16.83
N ASN A 317 -13.05 25.30 -17.18
CA ASN A 317 -12.72 24.27 -16.22
C ASN A 317 -11.32 24.46 -15.61
N ASP A 318 -10.48 25.34 -16.18
CA ASP A 318 -9.17 25.69 -15.60
C ASP A 318 -9.33 26.22 -14.16
N ASP A 319 -10.37 27.01 -13.88
CA ASP A 319 -10.68 27.51 -12.53
C ASP A 319 -10.94 26.38 -11.51
N ILE A 320 -11.39 25.20 -11.96
CA ILE A 320 -11.62 24.03 -11.10
C ILE A 320 -10.29 23.32 -10.84
N VAL A 321 -9.46 23.20 -11.88
CA VAL A 321 -8.10 22.64 -11.76
C VAL A 321 -7.26 23.49 -10.81
N ASP A 322 -7.31 24.82 -10.95
CA ASP A 322 -6.62 25.78 -10.07
C ASP A 322 -7.08 25.63 -8.60
N GLN A 323 -8.39 25.44 -8.38
CA GLN A 323 -8.93 25.20 -7.03
C GLN A 323 -8.37 23.94 -6.39
N VAL A 324 -8.28 22.84 -7.14
CA VAL A 324 -7.74 21.57 -6.63
C VAL A 324 -6.24 21.70 -6.39
N GLU A 325 -5.51 22.35 -7.29
CA GLU A 325 -4.08 22.63 -7.11
C GLU A 325 -3.83 23.42 -5.81
N ASP A 326 -4.55 24.52 -5.60
CA ASP A 326 -4.42 25.34 -4.38
C ASP A 326 -4.82 24.57 -3.11
N ALA A 327 -5.86 23.73 -3.20
CA ALA A 327 -6.30 22.87 -2.10
C ALA A 327 -5.21 21.86 -1.72
N ILE A 328 -4.63 21.14 -2.68
CA ILE A 328 -3.54 20.17 -2.44
C ILE A 328 -2.37 20.86 -1.71
N ARG A 329 -1.95 22.04 -2.18
CA ARG A 329 -0.86 22.82 -1.57
C ARG A 329 -1.15 23.20 -0.12
N LEU A 330 -2.34 23.74 0.14
CA LEU A 330 -2.74 24.16 1.48
C LEU A 330 -2.97 22.98 2.44
N LEU A 331 -3.44 21.84 1.93
CA LEU A 331 -3.61 20.63 2.72
C LEU A 331 -2.28 20.06 3.15
N GLU A 332 -1.29 19.94 2.26
CA GLU A 332 0.07 19.52 2.64
C GLU A 332 0.69 20.50 3.63
N GLU A 333 0.56 21.81 3.37
CA GLU A 333 1.05 22.84 4.30
C GLU A 333 0.41 22.68 5.68
N PHE A 334 -0.90 22.50 5.76
CA PHE A 334 -1.61 22.37 7.03
C PHE A 334 -1.22 21.07 7.75
N MET A 335 -1.37 19.94 7.06
CA MET A 335 -1.12 18.61 7.62
C MET A 335 0.35 18.41 8.00
N SER A 336 1.28 19.12 7.36
CA SER A 336 2.73 19.00 7.63
C SER A 336 3.26 17.57 7.49
N ILE A 337 2.61 16.82 6.60
CA ILE A 337 2.89 15.44 6.21
C ILE A 337 2.85 15.44 4.67
N PRO A 338 3.62 14.59 3.98
CA PRO A 338 3.48 14.42 2.53
C PRO A 338 2.01 14.22 2.12
N PHE A 339 1.58 14.91 1.06
CA PHE A 339 0.32 14.63 0.41
C PHE A 339 0.21 13.13 0.03
N PRO A 340 -0.91 12.45 0.30
CA PRO A 340 -0.93 10.98 0.39
C PRO A 340 -0.83 10.23 -0.94
N VAL A 341 -1.04 10.90 -2.07
CA VAL A 341 -1.06 10.30 -3.40
C VAL A 341 -0.12 11.06 -4.34
N ALA A 342 0.47 10.34 -5.29
CA ALA A 342 1.26 10.92 -6.37
C ALA A 342 0.37 11.47 -7.48
N GLU A 343 -0.84 10.93 -7.67
CA GLU A 343 -1.80 11.38 -8.67
C GLU A 343 -3.16 11.77 -8.06
N VAL A 344 -3.70 12.91 -8.48
CA VAL A 344 -5.08 13.32 -8.21
C VAL A 344 -5.85 13.34 -9.52
N VAL A 345 -6.88 12.52 -9.63
CA VAL A 345 -7.66 12.35 -10.86
C VAL A 345 -9.03 13.00 -10.75
N LEU A 346 -9.40 13.83 -11.73
CA LEU A 346 -10.67 14.53 -11.81
C LEU A 346 -11.45 14.12 -13.06
N LEU A 347 -12.70 13.70 -12.89
CA LEU A 347 -13.66 13.60 -13.99
C LEU A 347 -14.62 14.78 -13.96
N MET A 348 -14.58 15.59 -15.02
CA MET A 348 -15.47 16.71 -15.23
C MET A 348 -16.59 16.31 -16.18
N ALA A 349 -17.75 15.99 -15.61
CA ALA A 349 -18.91 15.52 -16.35
C ALA A 349 -20.08 16.48 -16.17
N THR A 350 -20.57 17.05 -17.29
CA THR A 350 -21.75 17.91 -17.26
C THR A 350 -23.05 17.09 -17.41
N PRO A 351 -24.19 17.59 -16.91
CA PRO A 351 -25.47 16.91 -17.05
C PRO A 351 -25.78 16.53 -18.51
N GLY A 352 -26.11 15.26 -18.73
CA GLY A 352 -26.37 14.69 -20.06
C GLY A 352 -25.17 14.05 -20.76
N GLU A 353 -23.96 14.15 -20.20
CA GLU A 353 -22.79 13.39 -20.66
C GLU A 353 -22.71 11.99 -20.03
N LEU A 354 -23.35 11.83 -18.87
CA LEU A 354 -23.49 10.58 -18.15
C LEU A 354 -24.84 9.92 -18.46
N SER A 355 -24.92 8.60 -18.29
CA SER A 355 -26.17 7.86 -18.53
C SER A 355 -27.26 8.17 -17.49
N GLN A 356 -26.86 8.64 -16.31
CA GLN A 356 -27.70 9.12 -15.24
C GLN A 356 -27.41 10.60 -14.93
N ASP A 357 -28.43 11.33 -14.45
CA ASP A 357 -28.26 12.70 -13.98
C ASP A 357 -27.33 12.69 -12.75
N PHE A 358 -26.19 13.35 -12.86
CA PHE A 358 -25.20 13.51 -11.80
C PHE A 358 -25.08 15.00 -11.45
N ASP A 359 -25.80 15.40 -10.40
CA ASP A 359 -25.89 16.78 -9.95
C ASP A 359 -25.14 16.96 -8.62
N VAL A 360 -23.83 16.66 -8.59
CA VAL A 360 -22.99 16.92 -7.41
C VAL A 360 -21.80 17.81 -7.74
N ALA A 361 -21.49 18.70 -6.80
CA ALA A 361 -20.36 19.64 -6.90
C ALA A 361 -18.99 18.98 -6.74
N GLY A 362 -18.97 17.70 -6.33
CA GLY A 362 -17.80 16.87 -6.13
C GLY A 362 -18.23 15.59 -5.44
N LEU A 363 -17.59 14.48 -5.78
CA LEU A 363 -17.69 13.21 -5.06
C LEU A 363 -16.38 12.45 -5.22
N ASN A 364 -15.70 12.20 -4.11
CA ASN A 364 -14.49 11.39 -4.07
C ASN A 364 -14.84 9.89 -4.00
N PHE A 365 -14.29 9.10 -4.93
CA PHE A 365 -14.45 7.65 -5.01
C PHE A 365 -13.26 6.86 -4.44
N GLY A 366 -12.33 7.54 -3.77
CA GLY A 366 -11.05 7.02 -3.29
C GLY A 366 -9.94 7.20 -4.32
N THR A 367 -10.19 6.83 -5.58
CA THR A 367 -9.19 6.91 -6.66
C THR A 367 -9.30 8.17 -7.51
N HIS A 368 -10.48 8.78 -7.56
CA HIS A 368 -10.77 9.96 -8.38
C HIS A 368 -11.93 10.77 -7.79
N ILE A 369 -12.04 12.02 -8.24
CA ILE A 369 -13.15 12.91 -7.90
C ILE A 369 -13.98 13.16 -9.15
N VAL A 370 -15.28 12.90 -9.09
CA VAL A 370 -16.21 13.29 -10.16
C VAL A 370 -16.91 14.58 -9.79
N VAL A 371 -16.94 15.54 -10.71
CA VAL A 371 -17.47 16.87 -10.49
C VAL A 371 -18.37 17.30 -11.66
N ASP A 372 -19.53 17.89 -11.35
CA ASP A 372 -20.23 18.75 -12.31
C ASP A 372 -19.56 20.14 -12.33
N PRO A 373 -18.88 20.53 -13.43
CA PRO A 373 -18.23 21.82 -13.53
C PRO A 373 -19.20 23.00 -13.40
N SER A 374 -20.48 22.81 -13.73
CA SER A 374 -21.51 23.83 -13.61
C SER A 374 -21.75 24.20 -12.14
N LEU A 375 -21.69 23.21 -11.25
CA LEU A 375 -21.89 23.38 -9.81
C LEU A 375 -20.62 23.80 -9.10
N ALA A 376 -19.47 23.22 -9.44
CA ALA A 376 -18.18 23.51 -8.79
C ALA A 376 -17.66 24.95 -9.02
N ARG A 377 -18.27 25.72 -9.91
CA ARG A 377 -17.98 27.15 -10.09
C ARG A 377 -18.88 28.09 -9.26
N GLN A 378 -19.84 27.55 -8.51
CA GLN A 378 -20.90 28.36 -7.90
C GLN A 378 -20.79 28.45 -6.37
N GLY A 379 -20.53 29.66 -5.87
CA GLY A 379 -20.81 30.02 -4.48
C GLY A 379 -20.16 29.07 -3.46
N ASP A 380 -20.99 28.42 -2.63
CA ASP A 380 -20.51 27.52 -1.56
C ASP A 380 -20.06 26.13 -2.06
N ASN A 381 -20.28 25.81 -3.33
CA ASN A 381 -19.93 24.51 -3.90
C ASN A 381 -18.42 24.29 -4.02
N ASN A 382 -17.60 25.35 -4.04
CA ASN A 382 -16.15 25.24 -3.89
C ASN A 382 -15.77 24.54 -2.58
N ARG A 383 -16.60 24.69 -1.52
CA ARG A 383 -16.41 23.98 -0.25
C ARG A 383 -16.52 22.47 -0.43
N VAL A 384 -17.41 22.01 -1.31
CA VAL A 384 -17.59 20.58 -1.59
C VAL A 384 -16.35 20.04 -2.27
N LEU A 385 -15.85 20.69 -3.33
CA LEU A 385 -14.65 20.22 -4.01
C LEU A 385 -13.43 20.17 -3.06
N ASN A 386 -13.20 21.21 -2.26
CA ASN A 386 -12.12 21.22 -1.26
C ASN A 386 -12.30 20.13 -0.19
N HIS A 387 -13.55 19.83 0.19
CA HIS A 387 -13.88 18.73 1.11
C HIS A 387 -13.50 17.39 0.48
N GLU A 388 -13.84 17.17 -0.79
CA GLU A 388 -13.48 15.95 -1.53
C GLU A 388 -11.96 15.78 -1.66
N VAL A 389 -11.19 16.86 -1.86
CA VAL A 389 -9.72 16.79 -1.88
C VAL A 389 -9.16 16.45 -0.49
N ALA A 390 -9.78 16.93 0.59
CA ALA A 390 -9.34 16.61 1.95
C ALA A 390 -9.50 15.12 2.30
N HIS A 391 -10.37 14.38 1.61
CA HIS A 391 -10.51 12.94 1.79
C HIS A 391 -9.28 12.12 1.36
N TYR A 392 -8.32 12.68 0.62
CA TYR A 392 -7.03 12.03 0.41
C TYR A 392 -6.27 11.79 1.73
N TYR A 393 -6.45 12.67 2.74
CA TYR A 393 -5.94 12.45 4.10
C TYR A 393 -6.92 11.72 5.01
N TRP A 394 -8.22 11.78 4.73
CA TRP A 394 -9.25 11.37 5.67
C TRP A 394 -10.27 10.44 5.02
N GLY A 395 -10.07 9.14 5.18
CA GLY A 395 -11.02 8.12 4.80
C GLY A 395 -11.38 7.17 5.94
N THR A 396 -12.06 6.10 5.56
CA THR A 396 -12.51 5.05 6.50
C THR A 396 -11.37 4.22 7.08
N GLN A 397 -10.16 4.30 6.53
CA GLN A 397 -8.97 3.61 7.03
C GLN A 397 -8.20 4.46 8.05
N GLU A 398 -8.42 5.77 8.05
CA GLU A 398 -7.67 6.73 8.86
C GLU A 398 -8.41 7.09 10.15
N ALA A 399 -9.73 7.23 10.08
CA ALA A 399 -10.52 7.80 11.17
C ALA A 399 -11.98 7.31 11.19
N PRO A 400 -12.70 7.46 12.33
CA PRO A 400 -14.12 7.15 12.42
C PRO A 400 -14.95 8.16 11.62
N LEU A 401 -16.16 7.73 11.22
CA LEU A 401 -17.06 8.47 10.32
C LEU A 401 -17.26 9.95 10.66
N TRP A 402 -17.50 10.27 11.92
CA TRP A 402 -17.72 11.67 12.32
C TRP A 402 -16.45 12.52 12.16
N PHE A 403 -15.28 11.92 12.35
CA PHE A 403 -14.01 12.63 12.34
C PHE A 403 -13.55 12.83 10.91
N TYR A 404 -13.55 11.79 10.07
CA TYR A 404 -13.03 11.94 8.71
C TYR A 404 -13.92 12.90 7.89
N GLU A 405 -15.25 12.83 8.01
CA GLU A 405 -16.18 13.78 7.36
C GLU A 405 -16.04 15.19 7.94
N GLY A 406 -15.99 15.30 9.28
CA GLY A 406 -15.86 16.59 9.97
C GLY A 406 -14.50 17.26 9.75
N ALA A 407 -13.43 16.48 9.63
CA ALA A 407 -12.07 16.94 9.34
C ALA A 407 -11.96 17.42 7.90
N SER A 408 -12.55 16.72 6.93
CA SER A 408 -12.65 17.19 5.55
C SER A 408 -13.41 18.52 5.46
N ASP A 409 -14.51 18.67 6.20
CA ASP A 409 -15.27 19.92 6.28
C ASP A 409 -14.48 21.07 6.94
N PHE A 410 -13.75 20.77 8.02
CA PHE A 410 -12.88 21.73 8.69
C PHE A 410 -11.73 22.18 7.78
N LEU A 411 -11.06 21.25 7.11
CA LEU A 411 -9.96 21.55 6.19
C LEU A 411 -10.45 22.32 4.97
N SER A 412 -11.62 21.99 4.44
CA SER A 412 -12.28 22.78 3.40
C SER A 412 -12.52 24.22 3.86
N SER A 413 -13.00 24.41 5.09
CA SER A 413 -13.19 25.74 5.69
C SER A 413 -11.87 26.47 5.93
N TYR A 414 -10.82 25.75 6.31
CA TYR A 414 -9.47 26.31 6.45
C TYR A 414 -8.93 26.80 5.11
N ILE A 415 -9.02 25.99 4.04
CA ILE A 415 -8.65 26.41 2.69
C ILE A 415 -9.40 27.69 2.32
N ARG A 416 -10.69 27.74 2.68
CA ARG A 416 -11.49 28.93 2.40
C ARG A 416 -11.05 30.15 3.17
N ASP A 417 -10.76 30.06 4.46
CA ASP A 417 -10.20 31.17 5.24
C ASP A 417 -8.88 31.71 4.65
N ARG A 418 -8.11 30.85 3.96
CA ARG A 418 -6.83 31.22 3.35
C ARG A 418 -6.94 31.83 1.96
N LEU A 419 -7.89 31.35 1.14
CA LEU A 419 -8.00 31.73 -0.28
C LEU A 419 -9.18 32.65 -0.59
N TYR A 420 -10.22 32.58 0.22
CA TYR A 420 -11.48 33.27 0.02
C TYR A 420 -11.77 34.11 1.28
N ASP A 421 -12.45 35.25 1.16
CA ASP A 421 -12.74 36.13 2.31
C ASP A 421 -13.83 35.52 3.24
N ASP A 422 -13.70 34.24 3.61
CA ASP A 422 -14.66 33.43 4.37
C ASP A 422 -13.99 32.85 5.63
N THR A 423 -14.13 33.58 6.75
CA THR A 423 -13.31 33.31 7.93
C THR A 423 -13.76 32.09 8.71
N LEU A 424 -12.83 31.40 9.37
CA LEU A 424 -13.17 30.29 10.28
C LEU A 424 -14.13 30.70 11.40
N ALA A 425 -14.07 31.97 11.84
CA ALA A 425 -14.97 32.50 12.87
C ALA A 425 -16.42 32.67 12.37
N ASP A 426 -16.59 33.17 11.14
CA ASP A 426 -17.91 33.28 10.50
C ASP A 426 -18.49 31.89 10.24
N GLN A 427 -17.64 30.96 9.80
CA GLN A 427 -18.04 29.57 9.57
C GLN A 427 -18.44 28.86 10.86
N LEU A 428 -17.70 29.07 11.97
CA LEU A 428 -18.09 28.56 13.29
C LEU A 428 -19.48 29.05 13.71
N GLN A 429 -19.78 30.34 13.48
CA GLN A 429 -21.10 30.90 13.75
C GLN A 429 -22.18 30.28 12.86
N PHE A 430 -21.89 30.07 11.58
CA PHE A 430 -22.82 29.44 10.64
C PHE A 430 -23.18 28.01 11.06
N VAL A 431 -22.17 27.18 11.37
CA VAL A 431 -22.35 25.78 11.78
C VAL A 431 -23.18 25.69 13.07
N ASP A 432 -22.90 26.53 14.07
CA ASP A 432 -23.66 26.52 15.34
C ASP A 432 -25.14 26.87 15.13
N ILE A 433 -25.41 27.96 14.41
CA ILE A 433 -26.76 28.52 14.32
C ILE A 433 -27.65 27.71 13.38
N ARG A 434 -27.07 27.12 12.32
CA ARG A 434 -27.82 26.45 11.26
C ARG A 434 -27.70 24.93 11.33
N GLU A 435 -26.49 24.41 11.19
CA GLU A 435 -26.27 22.97 11.02
C GLU A 435 -26.49 22.20 12.33
N LEU A 436 -25.89 22.65 13.43
CA LEU A 436 -26.12 22.01 14.73
C LEU A 436 -27.56 22.14 15.22
N ARG A 437 -28.27 23.21 14.83
CA ARG A 437 -29.70 23.33 15.15
C ARG A 437 -30.51 22.23 14.46
N TYR A 438 -30.18 21.90 13.22
CA TYR A 438 -30.79 20.77 12.51
C TYR A 438 -30.48 19.45 13.23
N CYS A 439 -29.21 19.19 13.56
CA CYS A 439 -28.80 17.97 14.26
C CYS A 439 -29.45 17.80 15.63
N LYS A 440 -29.51 18.88 16.43
CA LYS A 440 -30.25 18.92 17.69
C LYS A 440 -31.74 18.62 17.49
N GLY A 441 -32.35 19.15 16.43
CA GLY A 441 -33.73 18.85 16.04
C GLY A 441 -33.98 17.38 15.70
N MET A 442 -32.97 16.69 15.17
CA MET A 442 -32.98 15.25 14.90
C MET A 442 -32.59 14.38 16.11
N GLY A 443 -32.28 14.99 17.25
CA GLY A 443 -31.86 14.31 18.49
C GLY A 443 -30.36 13.96 18.55
N MET A 444 -29.59 14.32 17.52
CA MET A 444 -28.14 14.13 17.42
C MET A 444 -27.40 15.29 18.08
N ASN A 445 -27.42 15.29 19.42
CA ASN A 445 -26.87 16.37 20.22
C ASN A 445 -25.35 16.27 20.46
N THR A 446 -24.77 15.09 20.24
CA THR A 446 -23.36 14.80 20.49
C THR A 446 -22.85 13.81 19.46
N VAL A 447 -21.52 13.79 19.23
CA VAL A 447 -20.86 12.80 18.37
C VAL A 447 -21.12 11.37 18.86
N GLN A 448 -21.06 11.12 20.16
CA GLN A 448 -21.30 9.79 20.74
C GLN A 448 -22.65 9.20 20.32
N LYS A 449 -23.69 10.01 20.17
CA LYS A 449 -24.99 9.51 19.70
C LYS A 449 -24.93 9.00 18.26
N LEU A 450 -24.15 9.65 17.40
CA LEU A 450 -23.93 9.21 16.02
C LEU A 450 -23.15 7.90 15.98
N ILE A 451 -22.12 7.77 16.83
CA ILE A 451 -21.35 6.54 17.01
C ILE A 451 -22.26 5.40 17.49
N ASP A 452 -23.06 5.64 18.53
CA ASP A 452 -23.99 4.65 19.09
C ASP A 452 -25.01 4.18 18.05
N ASP A 453 -25.56 5.11 17.28
CA ASP A 453 -26.53 4.82 16.22
C ASP A 453 -25.90 4.08 15.03
N LEU A 454 -24.68 4.43 14.65
CA LEU A 454 -23.92 3.71 13.63
C LEU A 454 -23.67 2.27 14.08
N ASN A 455 -23.16 2.07 15.31
CA ASN A 455 -22.88 0.75 15.87
C ASN A 455 -24.14 -0.12 16.01
N ARG A 456 -25.27 0.50 16.37
CA ARG A 456 -26.56 -0.20 16.55
C ARG A 456 -27.18 -0.65 15.23
N GLN A 457 -27.00 0.12 14.16
CA GLN A 457 -27.78 -0.03 12.92
C GLN A 457 -26.95 -0.56 11.74
N GLY A 458 -25.63 -0.39 11.80
CA GLY A 458 -24.71 -0.60 10.70
C GLY A 458 -24.71 0.57 9.70
N TYR A 459 -23.60 0.70 8.95
CA TYR A 459 -23.36 1.81 8.02
C TYR A 459 -24.50 2.00 7.01
N SER A 460 -24.93 0.95 6.32
CA SER A 460 -25.95 1.04 5.27
C SER A 460 -27.28 1.65 5.74
N ARG A 461 -27.69 1.39 6.99
CA ARG A 461 -28.88 2.01 7.55
C ARG A 461 -28.58 3.43 8.01
N HIS A 462 -27.45 3.65 8.67
CA HIS A 462 -27.02 4.96 9.15
C HIS A 462 -26.90 5.98 8.01
N SER A 463 -26.30 5.60 6.87
CA SER A 463 -26.13 6.45 5.69
C SER A 463 -27.43 6.80 4.97
N ALA A 464 -28.47 5.99 5.15
CA ALA A 464 -29.81 6.28 4.63
C ALA A 464 -30.65 7.18 5.54
N MET A 465 -30.19 7.49 6.76
CA MET A 465 -30.97 8.28 7.72
C MET A 465 -30.85 9.79 7.43
N PRO A 466 -31.93 10.57 7.62
CA PRO A 466 -31.88 12.02 7.39
C PRO A 466 -30.84 12.76 8.25
N TYR A 467 -30.44 12.19 9.40
CA TYR A 467 -29.41 12.76 10.26
C TYR A 467 -27.98 12.39 9.86
N PHE A 468 -27.75 11.65 8.76
CA PHE A 468 -26.40 11.26 8.35
C PHE A 468 -25.46 12.47 8.15
N PHE A 469 -26.00 13.58 7.63
CA PHE A 469 -25.31 14.86 7.52
C PHE A 469 -24.72 15.36 8.87
N CYS A 470 -25.23 14.90 10.01
CA CYS A 470 -24.70 15.31 11.31
C CYS A 470 -23.31 14.75 11.62
N ASN A 471 -22.84 13.69 10.93
CA ASN A 471 -21.45 13.25 11.05
C ASN A 471 -20.49 14.37 10.61
N TYR A 472 -20.82 15.07 9.53
CA TYR A 472 -20.11 16.24 9.00
C TYR A 472 -20.15 17.40 10.00
N SER A 473 -21.35 17.92 10.29
CA SER A 473 -21.51 19.15 11.05
C SER A 473 -21.03 19.08 12.49
N THR A 474 -21.20 17.94 13.16
CA THR A 474 -20.78 17.82 14.57
C THR A 474 -19.26 17.68 14.69
N GLY A 475 -18.61 16.93 13.81
CA GLY A 475 -17.15 16.85 13.74
C GLY A 475 -16.52 18.19 13.33
N HIS A 476 -17.06 18.82 12.29
CA HIS A 476 -16.64 20.14 11.83
C HIS A 476 -16.74 21.19 12.96
N TYR A 477 -17.86 21.23 13.67
CA TYR A 477 -18.03 22.15 14.79
C TYR A 477 -17.02 21.91 15.90
N LEU A 478 -16.76 20.65 16.26
CA LEU A 478 -15.76 20.32 17.27
C LEU A 478 -14.38 20.86 16.85
N LEU A 479 -13.94 20.57 15.63
CA LEU A 479 -12.63 20.98 15.14
C LEU A 479 -12.48 22.50 15.04
N LEU A 480 -13.53 23.23 14.64
CA LEU A 480 -13.52 24.70 14.66
C LEU A 480 -13.36 25.27 16.08
N ASN A 481 -14.03 24.69 17.08
CA ASN A 481 -13.85 25.10 18.47
C ASN A 481 -12.44 24.77 18.97
N LEU A 482 -11.93 23.56 18.67
CA LEU A 482 -10.56 23.18 19.05
C LEU A 482 -9.53 24.10 18.39
N PHE A 483 -9.74 24.52 17.15
CA PHE A 483 -8.88 25.48 16.47
C PHE A 483 -8.94 26.87 17.13
N ALA A 484 -10.13 27.34 17.50
CA ALA A 484 -10.30 28.61 18.20
C ALA A 484 -9.64 28.59 19.61
N ASP A 485 -9.74 27.47 20.32
CA ASP A 485 -9.26 27.32 21.70
C ASP A 485 -7.74 27.04 21.77
N LEU A 486 -7.21 26.18 20.89
CA LEU A 486 -5.83 25.70 20.94
C LEU A 486 -4.90 26.43 19.97
N GLY A 487 -5.45 27.00 18.89
CA GLY A 487 -4.70 27.63 17.81
C GLY A 487 -4.19 26.66 16.74
N SER A 488 -3.70 27.24 15.65
CA SER A 488 -3.36 26.50 14.43
C SER A 488 -2.27 25.45 14.63
N ASP A 489 -1.15 25.80 15.29
CA ASP A 489 -0.02 24.87 15.44
C ASP A 489 -0.40 23.61 16.24
N ALA A 490 -1.22 23.79 17.28
CA ALA A 490 -1.73 22.68 18.10
C ALA A 490 -2.64 21.75 17.28
N VAL A 491 -3.63 22.30 16.57
CA VAL A 491 -4.55 21.48 15.76
C VAL A 491 -3.81 20.76 14.63
N ARG A 492 -2.90 21.45 13.93
CA ARG A 492 -2.05 20.84 12.89
C ARG A 492 -1.25 19.65 13.45
N THR A 493 -0.58 19.84 14.59
CA THR A 493 0.21 18.78 15.24
C THR A 493 -0.66 17.58 15.65
N ALA A 494 -1.85 17.84 16.19
CA ALA A 494 -2.76 16.76 16.58
C ALA A 494 -3.29 15.98 15.38
N MET A 495 -3.77 16.67 14.33
CA MET A 495 -4.27 16.04 13.11
C MET A 495 -3.18 15.24 12.39
N ALA A 496 -1.97 15.79 12.28
CA ALA A 496 -0.82 15.09 11.75
C ALA A 496 -0.52 13.80 12.53
N GLY A 497 -0.49 13.88 13.87
CA GLY A 497 -0.24 12.73 14.72
C GLY A 497 -1.33 11.65 14.62
N ILE A 498 -2.60 12.04 14.46
CA ILE A 498 -3.71 11.10 14.24
C ILE A 498 -3.51 10.35 12.93
N TYR A 499 -3.24 11.06 11.84
CA TYR A 499 -3.02 10.47 10.53
C TYR A 499 -1.82 9.50 10.53
N GLN A 500 -0.69 9.92 11.11
CA GLN A 500 0.51 9.05 11.25
C GLN A 500 0.24 7.80 12.08
N THR A 501 -0.57 7.91 13.15
CA THR A 501 -0.95 6.75 13.96
C THR A 501 -1.70 5.75 13.10
N ALA A 502 -2.68 6.21 12.31
CA ALA A 502 -3.46 5.34 11.45
C ALA A 502 -2.60 4.62 10.39
N LEU A 503 -1.70 5.36 9.72
CA LEU A 503 -0.76 4.78 8.77
C LEU A 503 0.15 3.74 9.41
N SER A 504 0.73 4.04 10.58
CA SER A 504 1.68 3.15 11.25
C SER A 504 1.04 1.86 11.78
N GLU A 505 -0.24 1.92 12.13
CA GLU A 505 -0.96 0.78 12.70
C GLU A 505 -1.84 0.02 11.69
N GLY A 506 -2.01 0.55 10.48
CA GLY A 506 -2.86 -0.04 9.45
C GLY A 506 -4.32 -0.15 9.88
N ARG A 507 -4.81 0.81 10.68
CA ARG A 507 -6.19 0.86 11.18
C ARG A 507 -6.62 2.31 11.46
N PRO A 508 -7.94 2.57 11.50
CA PRO A 508 -8.44 3.88 11.91
C PRO A 508 -8.00 4.23 13.34
N ALA A 509 -7.70 5.51 13.56
CA ALA A 509 -7.51 6.04 14.89
C ALA A 509 -8.80 5.88 15.71
N SER A 510 -8.66 5.46 16.97
CA SER A 510 -9.77 5.31 17.90
C SER A 510 -10.18 6.65 18.51
N GLU A 511 -11.39 6.71 19.08
CA GLU A 511 -11.89 7.90 19.80
C GLU A 511 -10.93 8.36 20.90
N ALA A 512 -10.31 7.41 21.62
CA ALA A 512 -9.34 7.70 22.66
C ALA A 512 -8.05 8.31 22.08
N GLU A 513 -7.56 7.81 20.95
CA GLU A 513 -6.35 8.33 20.30
C GLU A 513 -6.57 9.74 19.77
N ILE A 514 -7.72 9.99 19.14
CA ILE A 514 -8.10 11.32 18.66
C ILE A 514 -8.18 12.32 19.81
N TYR A 515 -8.92 11.98 20.87
CA TYR A 515 -9.02 12.83 22.06
C TYR A 515 -7.63 13.11 22.68
N LEU A 516 -6.81 12.06 22.88
CA LEU A 516 -5.49 12.23 23.48
C LEU A 516 -4.54 13.03 22.59
N ALA A 517 -4.65 12.94 21.27
CA ALA A 517 -3.83 13.73 20.34
C ALA A 517 -4.02 15.23 20.54
N PHE A 518 -5.27 15.69 20.70
CA PHE A 518 -5.57 17.09 21.00
C PHE A 518 -5.26 17.46 22.46
N LEU A 519 -5.58 16.59 23.43
CA LEU A 519 -5.28 16.84 24.85
C LEU A 519 -3.79 17.10 25.08
N ARG A 520 -2.91 16.37 24.39
CA ARG A 520 -1.45 16.54 24.48
C ARG A 520 -0.95 17.91 23.99
N GLN A 521 -1.76 18.64 23.23
CA GLN A 521 -1.44 20.01 22.78
C GLN A 521 -1.91 21.09 23.76
N THR A 522 -2.58 20.69 24.85
CA THR A 522 -3.01 21.62 25.90
C THR A 522 -1.88 21.92 26.88
N THR A 523 -2.00 23.04 27.57
CA THR A 523 -1.17 23.36 28.73
C THR A 523 -1.91 22.98 30.01
N SER A 524 -1.23 23.01 31.15
CA SER A 524 -1.89 22.86 32.45
C SER A 524 -2.99 23.89 32.72
N GLU A 525 -2.98 25.03 32.01
CA GLU A 525 -3.97 26.09 32.15
C GLU A 525 -5.17 25.90 31.22
N SER A 526 -5.01 25.23 30.06
CA SER A 526 -6.06 25.04 29.06
C SER A 526 -6.66 23.63 29.02
N SER A 527 -6.10 22.66 29.75
CA SER A 527 -6.53 21.26 29.69
C SER A 527 -7.98 21.05 30.16
N GLU A 528 -8.43 21.77 31.20
CA GLU A 528 -9.79 21.61 31.72
C GLU A 528 -10.85 22.24 30.80
N ASP A 529 -10.53 23.37 30.17
CA ASP A 529 -11.39 24.00 29.18
C ASP A 529 -11.51 23.12 27.94
N TYR A 530 -10.39 22.58 27.44
CA TYR A 530 -10.39 21.58 26.37
C TYR A 530 -11.28 20.39 26.70
N LYS A 531 -11.11 19.77 27.88
CA LYS A 531 -11.94 18.63 28.32
C LYS A 531 -13.42 19.00 28.32
N THR A 532 -13.74 20.18 28.83
CA THR A 532 -15.12 20.68 28.89
C THR A 532 -15.71 20.87 27.49
N THR A 533 -14.99 21.54 26.59
CA THR A 533 -15.41 21.73 25.19
C THR A 533 -15.60 20.39 24.50
N TYR A 534 -14.60 19.50 24.58
CA TYR A 534 -14.64 18.19 23.93
C TYR A 534 -15.79 17.33 24.47
N LEU A 535 -15.93 17.19 25.79
CA LEU A 535 -17.03 16.40 26.39
C LEU A 535 -18.41 16.99 26.08
N THR A 536 -18.53 18.31 25.94
CA THR A 536 -19.81 18.95 25.61
C THR A 536 -20.28 18.62 24.19
N ILE A 537 -19.36 18.57 23.23
CA ILE A 537 -19.68 18.37 21.81
C ILE A 537 -19.61 16.88 21.44
N HIS A 538 -18.54 16.20 21.86
CA HIS A 538 -18.33 14.78 21.58
C HIS A 538 -19.23 13.89 22.45
N GLY A 539 -19.29 14.16 23.76
CA GLY A 539 -19.87 13.26 24.75
C GLY A 539 -19.04 11.99 24.98
N GLY A 540 -19.67 10.94 25.51
CA GLY A 540 -19.04 9.64 25.73
C GLY A 540 -18.12 9.56 26.96
N ASP A 541 -17.58 8.37 27.20
CA ASP A 541 -16.57 8.12 28.24
C ASP A 541 -15.18 8.20 27.60
N LEU A 542 -14.41 9.22 27.98
CA LEU A 542 -13.07 9.49 27.44
C LEU A 542 -12.01 9.31 28.55
N PRO A 543 -10.76 8.93 28.19
CA PRO A 543 -9.70 8.72 29.17
C PRO A 543 -9.34 10.00 29.93
N GLU A 544 -8.90 9.88 31.19
CA GLU A 544 -8.48 11.04 31.99
C GLU A 544 -7.09 11.59 31.62
N SER A 545 -6.22 10.73 31.04
CA SER A 545 -4.82 11.03 30.69
C SER A 545 -4.27 10.15 29.59
#